data_AF-A0A7V9NGN1-F1
#
_entry.id   AF-A0A7V9NGN1-F1
#
_cell.length_a   1.000
_cell.length_b   1.000
_cell.length_c   1.000
_cell.angle_alpha   90.00
_cell.angle_beta   90.00
_cell.angle_gamma   90.00
#
_symmetry.space_group_name_H-M   'P 1'
#
loop_
_entity.id
_entity.type
_entity.pdbx_description
1 polymer ?
#
loop_
_entity_poly.entity_id
_entity_poly.type
_entity_poly.pdbx_seq_one_letter_code
_entity_poly.pdbx_strand_id
1 'polypeptide(L)'
;MAGSGLRYAAAAALILGAASTAGDLLWAGLSLRHRMGYGLAHGAIICLFIGALVGWRAGRPGAGAAAGPAVGVLAAGLFYILAPRLGYYAMFPAWMFFWICFALLQEWLRPSGGWVSAILRGLTAAVVSGIAFYLISGIWTRPPRGGPNYLYNFAAWSFAFLPGFAALFLEPFRGSSR
;
A
#
# COMPACT_ATOMS: atom_id res chain seq x y z
N MET A 1 19.49 -9.58 -12.65
CA MET A 1 18.65 -10.07 -11.53
C MET A 1 17.70 -9.02 -10.92
N ALA A 2 17.89 -7.70 -11.14
CA ALA A 2 16.89 -6.67 -10.79
C ALA A 2 15.52 -6.84 -11.49
N GLY A 3 15.48 -7.56 -12.62
CA GLY A 3 14.27 -7.77 -13.40
C GLY A 3 13.16 -8.53 -12.68
N SER A 4 13.45 -9.39 -11.70
CA SER A 4 12.38 -10.07 -10.94
C SER A 4 11.71 -9.13 -9.94
N GLY A 5 12.50 -8.33 -9.21
CA GLY A 5 11.99 -7.34 -8.25
C GLY A 5 11.05 -6.31 -8.89
N LEU A 6 11.45 -5.75 -10.03
CA LEU A 6 10.62 -4.80 -10.77
C LEU A 6 9.33 -5.43 -11.30
N ARG A 7 9.37 -6.69 -11.75
CA ARG A 7 8.15 -7.42 -12.18
C ARG A 7 7.16 -7.59 -11.04
N TYR A 8 7.62 -7.98 -9.85
CA TYR A 8 6.76 -8.05 -8.67
C TYR A 8 6.20 -6.69 -8.28
N ALA A 9 7.02 -5.63 -8.37
CA ALA A 9 6.56 -4.28 -8.05
C ALA A 9 5.49 -3.79 -9.04
N ALA A 10 5.70 -4.01 -10.34
CA ALA A 10 4.73 -3.70 -11.37
C ALA A 10 3.44 -4.50 -11.20
N ALA A 11 3.53 -5.83 -10.99
CA ALA A 11 2.36 -6.67 -10.77
C ALA A 11 1.58 -6.23 -9.53
N ALA A 12 2.27 -5.97 -8.41
CA ALA A 12 1.65 -5.49 -7.18
C ALA A 12 0.97 -4.14 -7.37
N ALA A 13 1.63 -3.20 -8.05
CA ALA A 13 1.08 -1.89 -8.35
C ALA A 13 -0.17 -1.97 -9.23
N LEU A 14 -0.17 -2.80 -10.27
CA LEU A 14 -1.33 -2.98 -11.15
C LEU A 14 -2.50 -3.65 -10.43
N ILE A 15 -2.24 -4.70 -9.66
CA ILE A 15 -3.27 -5.40 -8.87
C ILE A 15 -3.90 -4.44 -7.86
N LEU A 16 -3.07 -3.67 -7.16
CA LEU A 16 -3.57 -2.72 -6.19
C LEU A 16 -4.25 -1.52 -6.84
N GLY A 17 -3.76 -1.08 -7.99
CA GLY A 17 -4.43 -0.07 -8.82
C GLY A 17 -5.83 -0.51 -9.23
N ALA A 18 -5.99 -1.78 -9.64
CA ALA A 18 -7.30 -2.35 -9.95
C ALA A 18 -8.20 -2.42 -8.71
N ALA A 19 -7.67 -2.91 -7.58
CA ALA A 19 -8.41 -3.00 -6.32
C ALA A 19 -8.87 -1.63 -5.80
N SER A 20 -8.01 -0.62 -5.84
CA SER A 20 -8.35 0.75 -5.44
C SER A 20 -9.37 1.39 -6.38
N THR A 21 -9.24 1.17 -7.69
CA THR A 21 -10.22 1.66 -8.67
C THR A 21 -11.58 0.98 -8.49
N ALA A 22 -11.60 -0.32 -8.21
CA ALA A 22 -12.83 -1.03 -7.84
C ALA A 22 -13.42 -0.48 -6.53
N GLY A 23 -12.57 -0.13 -5.57
CA GLY A 23 -12.97 0.60 -4.36
C GLY A 23 -13.65 1.93 -4.68
N ASP A 24 -13.06 2.75 -5.55
CA ASP A 24 -13.64 4.02 -6.00
C ASP A 24 -14.99 3.82 -6.70
N LEU A 25 -15.09 2.80 -7.57
CA LEU A 25 -16.33 2.41 -8.25
C LEU A 25 -17.43 2.05 -7.26
N LEU A 26 -17.14 1.19 -6.28
CA LEU A 26 -18.09 0.75 -5.27
C LEU A 26 -18.50 1.91 -4.36
N TRP A 27 -17.55 2.75 -3.95
CA TRP A 27 -17.83 3.88 -3.08
C TRP A 27 -18.77 4.89 -3.76
N ALA A 28 -18.52 5.18 -5.03
CA ALA A 28 -19.36 6.06 -5.84
C ALA A 28 -20.74 5.43 -6.13
N GLY A 29 -20.77 4.18 -6.58
CA GLY A 29 -22.01 3.49 -6.97
C GLY A 29 -22.96 3.24 -5.80
N LEU A 30 -22.42 2.99 -4.60
CA LEU A 30 -23.21 2.72 -3.40
C LEU A 30 -23.47 3.97 -2.55
N SER A 31 -22.97 5.14 -2.95
CA SER A 31 -23.10 6.41 -2.22
C SER A 31 -22.74 6.28 -0.73
N LEU A 32 -21.66 5.54 -0.44
CA LEU A 32 -21.30 5.21 0.94
C LEU A 32 -20.91 6.46 1.72
N ARG A 33 -21.64 6.74 2.82
CA ARG A 33 -21.27 7.81 3.74
C ARG A 33 -19.97 7.43 4.46
N HIS A 34 -19.02 8.35 4.53
CA HIS A 34 -17.75 8.13 5.19
C HIS A 34 -17.97 7.83 6.69
N ARG A 35 -17.69 6.59 7.10
CA ARG A 35 -17.82 6.09 8.48
C ARG A 35 -16.56 5.33 8.84
N MET A 36 -16.18 5.38 10.12
CA MET A 36 -14.98 4.71 10.62
C MET A 36 -14.95 3.22 10.25
N GLY A 37 -16.06 2.51 10.44
CA GLY A 37 -16.15 1.08 10.09
C GLY A 37 -15.86 0.79 8.62
N TYR A 38 -16.27 1.66 7.70
CA TYR A 38 -15.96 1.49 6.28
C TYR A 38 -14.50 1.80 5.96
N GLY A 39 -13.89 2.79 6.62
CA GLY A 39 -12.45 3.05 6.48
C GLY A 39 -11.59 1.90 6.99
N LEU A 40 -11.94 1.31 8.14
CA LEU A 40 -11.25 0.13 8.67
C LEU A 40 -11.40 -1.08 7.75
N ALA A 41 -12.63 -1.36 7.28
CA ALA A 41 -12.87 -2.46 6.35
C ALA A 41 -12.14 -2.26 5.02
N HIS A 42 -12.17 -1.05 4.47
CA HIS A 42 -11.46 -0.69 3.25
C HIS A 42 -9.94 -0.88 3.41
N GLY A 43 -9.36 -0.38 4.52
CA GLY A 43 -7.95 -0.59 4.84
C GLY A 43 -7.59 -2.08 4.96
N ALA A 44 -8.43 -2.87 5.64
CA ALA A 44 -8.22 -4.30 5.78
C ALA A 44 -8.26 -5.04 4.43
N ILE A 45 -9.22 -4.70 3.55
CA ILE A 45 -9.37 -5.32 2.23
C ILE A 45 -8.19 -4.94 1.32
N ILE A 46 -7.80 -3.68 1.24
CA ILE A 46 -6.62 -3.28 0.46
C ILE A 46 -5.38 -4.02 0.97
N CYS A 47 -5.20 -4.05 2.29
CA CYS A 47 -4.04 -4.69 2.89
C CYS A 47 -4.04 -6.22 2.76
N LEU A 48 -5.20 -6.87 2.56
CA LEU A 48 -5.27 -8.28 2.17
C LEU A 48 -4.51 -8.53 0.87
N PHE A 49 -4.76 -7.72 -0.16
CA PHE A 49 -4.06 -7.85 -1.45
C PHE A 49 -2.57 -7.60 -1.30
N ILE A 50 -2.18 -6.55 -0.58
CA ILE A 50 -0.77 -6.21 -0.35
C ILE A 50 -0.07 -7.32 0.43
N GLY A 51 -0.68 -7.79 1.51
CA GLY A 51 -0.17 -8.89 2.32
C GLY A 51 0.00 -10.17 1.50
N ALA A 52 -0.98 -10.51 0.67
CA ALA A 52 -0.88 -11.65 -0.24
C ALA A 52 0.27 -11.50 -1.24
N LEU A 53 0.49 -10.30 -1.78
CA LEU A 53 1.58 -10.00 -2.73
C LEU A 53 2.96 -10.06 -2.08
N VAL A 54 3.11 -9.46 -0.89
CA VAL A 54 4.34 -9.53 -0.08
C VAL A 54 4.61 -10.99 0.31
N GLY A 55 3.58 -11.72 0.74
CA GLY A 55 3.66 -13.13 1.08
C GLY A 55 4.02 -14.00 -0.11
N TRP A 56 3.44 -13.75 -1.29
CA TRP A 56 3.76 -14.47 -2.51
C TRP A 56 5.24 -14.33 -2.88
N ARG A 57 5.78 -13.11 -2.81
CA ARG A 57 7.22 -12.87 -3.02
C ARG A 57 8.10 -13.59 -1.98
N ALA A 58 7.61 -13.71 -0.74
CA ALA A 58 8.29 -14.45 0.33
C ALA A 58 8.08 -15.98 0.28
N GLY A 59 7.28 -16.50 -0.66
CA GLY A 59 6.92 -17.93 -0.73
C GLY A 59 5.89 -18.37 0.31
N ARG A 60 5.23 -17.43 0.99
CA ARG A 60 4.25 -17.65 2.07
C ARG A 60 2.99 -16.78 1.88
N PRO A 61 2.25 -16.92 0.76
CA PRO A 61 1.11 -16.06 0.44
C PRO A 61 -0.01 -16.10 1.50
N GLY A 62 -0.29 -17.27 2.08
CA GLY A 62 -1.32 -17.41 3.12
C GLY A 62 -1.00 -16.63 4.39
N ALA A 63 0.25 -16.69 4.87
CA ALA A 63 0.68 -15.93 6.04
C ALA A 63 0.66 -14.42 5.77
N GLY A 64 1.11 -14.00 4.59
CA GLY A 64 1.03 -12.60 4.19
C GLY A 64 -0.42 -12.10 4.07
N ALA A 65 -1.31 -12.88 3.45
CA ALA A 65 -2.72 -12.56 3.32
C ALA A 65 -3.44 -12.48 4.68
N ALA A 66 -3.07 -13.32 5.65
CA ALA A 66 -3.60 -13.23 7.01
C ALA A 66 -3.10 -12.01 7.78
N ALA A 67 -1.81 -11.67 7.64
CA ALA A 67 -1.21 -10.54 8.34
C ALA A 67 -1.58 -9.17 7.73
N GLY A 68 -1.83 -9.12 6.43
CA GLY A 68 -2.18 -7.90 5.70
C GLY A 68 -3.36 -7.12 6.33
N PRO A 69 -4.54 -7.73 6.51
CA PRO A 69 -5.68 -7.08 7.15
C PRO A 69 -5.36 -6.48 8.52
N ALA A 70 -4.53 -7.15 9.33
CA ALA A 70 -4.09 -6.61 10.62
C ALA A 70 -3.29 -5.31 10.45
N VAL A 71 -2.35 -5.26 9.49
CA VAL A 71 -1.63 -4.03 9.13
C VAL A 71 -2.62 -2.93 8.70
N GLY A 72 -3.62 -3.27 7.88
CA GLY A 72 -4.62 -2.33 7.41
C GLY A 72 -5.47 -1.74 8.52
N VAL A 73 -5.94 -2.57 9.44
CA VAL A 73 -6.70 -2.13 10.62
C VAL A 73 -5.84 -1.26 11.53
N LEU A 74 -4.58 -1.63 11.76
CA LEU A 74 -3.67 -0.84 12.59
C LEU A 74 -3.37 0.52 11.96
N ALA A 75 -3.09 0.58 10.65
CA ALA A 75 -2.80 1.83 9.96
C ALA A 75 -4.03 2.76 9.89
N ALA A 76 -5.20 2.22 9.54
CA ALA A 76 -6.45 2.99 9.53
C ALA A 76 -6.86 3.40 10.95
N GLY A 77 -6.67 2.53 11.94
CA GLY A 77 -6.86 2.85 13.35
C GLY A 77 -5.96 3.99 13.81
N LEU A 78 -4.68 3.97 13.43
CA LEU A 78 -3.74 5.06 13.72
C LEU A 78 -4.22 6.39 13.14
N PHE A 79 -4.72 6.38 11.89
CA PHE A 79 -5.33 7.57 11.29
C PHE A 79 -6.50 8.09 12.14
N TYR A 80 -7.47 7.23 12.49
CA TYR A 80 -8.64 7.66 13.26
C TYR A 80 -8.31 8.12 14.68
N ILE A 81 -7.28 7.55 15.31
CA ILE A 81 -6.78 7.98 16.63
C ILE A 81 -6.16 9.39 16.55
N LEU A 82 -5.43 9.69 15.47
CA LEU A 82 -4.72 10.95 15.30
C LEU A 82 -5.57 12.06 14.67
N ALA A 83 -6.59 11.70 13.88
CA ALA A 83 -7.43 12.63 13.13
C ALA A 83 -8.09 13.74 13.98
N PRO A 84 -8.56 13.51 15.22
CA PRO A 84 -9.14 14.58 16.04
C PRO A 84 -8.17 15.73 16.36
N ARG A 85 -6.85 15.45 16.38
CA ARG A 85 -5.82 16.45 16.68
C ARG A 85 -5.11 16.99 15.44
N LEU A 86 -4.88 16.12 14.45
CA LEU A 86 -4.09 16.45 13.26
C LEU A 86 -4.94 16.67 12.00
N GLY A 87 -6.24 16.39 12.04
CA GLY A 87 -7.11 16.45 10.86
C GLY A 87 -6.57 15.55 9.75
N TYR A 88 -6.52 16.08 8.52
CA TYR A 88 -6.02 15.34 7.36
C TYR A 88 -4.51 15.04 7.43
N TYR A 89 -3.74 15.80 8.22
CA TYR A 89 -2.31 15.54 8.39
C TYR A 89 -2.04 14.21 9.09
N ALA A 90 -3.02 13.60 9.77
CA ALA A 90 -2.95 12.25 10.31
C ALA A 90 -2.68 11.18 9.23
N MET A 91 -2.96 11.48 7.95
CA MET A 91 -2.69 10.59 6.84
C MET A 91 -1.20 10.31 6.68
N PHE A 92 -0.33 11.29 6.92
CA PHE A 92 1.12 11.12 6.78
C PHE A 92 1.71 10.08 7.75
N PRO A 93 1.52 10.18 9.08
CA PRO A 93 2.03 9.16 9.99
C PRO A 93 1.37 7.79 9.76
N ALA A 94 0.08 7.74 9.43
CA ALA A 94 -0.60 6.48 9.09
C ALA A 94 -0.01 5.82 7.83
N TRP A 95 0.31 6.62 6.81
CA TRP A 95 0.96 6.18 5.57
C TRP A 95 2.37 5.64 5.82
N MET A 96 3.18 6.36 6.61
CA MET A 96 4.51 5.89 7.00
C MET A 96 4.44 4.58 7.77
N PHE A 97 3.56 4.51 8.76
CA PHE A 97 3.34 3.31 9.56
C PHE A 97 2.94 2.11 8.70
N PHE A 98 2.02 2.29 7.75
CA PHE A 98 1.61 1.28 6.79
C PHE A 98 2.79 0.67 6.02
N TRP A 99 3.67 1.51 5.43
CA TRP A 99 4.80 1.01 4.64
C TRP A 99 5.87 0.34 5.51
N ILE A 100 6.12 0.88 6.71
CA ILE A 100 7.02 0.26 7.68
C ILE A 100 6.51 -1.13 8.07
N CYS A 101 5.22 -1.25 8.40
CA CYS A 101 4.61 -2.54 8.74
C CYS A 101 4.77 -3.58 7.63
N PHE A 102 4.58 -3.20 6.36
CA PHE A 102 4.79 -4.15 5.25
C PHE A 102 6.26 -4.51 5.03
N ALA A 103 7.18 -3.58 5.24
CA ALA A 103 8.60 -3.88 5.17
C ALA A 103 9.04 -4.83 6.29
N LEU A 104 8.50 -4.66 7.51
CA LEU A 104 8.69 -5.56 8.65
C LEU A 104 8.03 -6.92 8.41
N LEU A 105 6.83 -6.94 7.83
CA LEU A 105 6.14 -8.17 7.44
C LEU A 105 6.98 -8.97 6.43
N GLN A 106 7.55 -8.30 5.44
CA GLN A 106 8.46 -8.93 4.48
C GLN A 106 9.68 -9.54 5.17
N GLU A 107 10.30 -8.81 6.11
CA GLU A 107 11.45 -9.31 6.88
C GLU A 107 11.08 -10.51 7.76
N TRP A 108 9.91 -10.47 8.40
CA TRP A 108 9.42 -11.58 9.21
C TRP A 108 9.11 -12.83 8.38
N LEU A 109 8.51 -12.66 7.20
CA LEU A 109 8.18 -13.78 6.31
C LEU A 109 9.43 -14.40 5.67
N ARG A 110 10.42 -13.57 5.34
CA ARG A 110 11.68 -13.98 4.71
C ARG A 110 12.81 -13.05 5.16
N PRO A 111 13.52 -13.40 6.25
CA PRO A 111 14.63 -12.59 6.75
C PRO A 111 15.72 -12.40 5.68
N SER A 112 16.15 -11.16 5.46
CA SER A 112 17.15 -10.82 4.43
C SER A 112 18.21 -9.82 4.88
N GLY A 113 17.91 -8.93 5.83
CA GLY A 113 18.80 -7.84 6.21
C GLY A 113 18.64 -7.31 7.64
N GLY A 114 17.74 -7.92 8.43
CA GLY A 114 17.45 -7.52 9.80
C GLY A 114 16.44 -6.36 9.90
N TRP A 115 15.96 -6.14 11.13
CA TRP A 115 14.86 -5.21 11.40
C TRP A 115 15.17 -3.76 11.03
N VAL A 116 16.41 -3.28 11.26
CA VAL A 116 16.79 -1.90 10.92
C VAL A 116 16.73 -1.65 9.41
N SER A 117 17.24 -2.60 8.60
CA SER A 117 17.15 -2.52 7.14
C SER A 117 15.70 -2.50 6.68
N ALA A 118 14.84 -3.33 7.29
CA ALA A 118 13.41 -3.35 7.00
C ALA A 118 12.73 -2.01 7.32
N ILE A 119 13.04 -1.37 8.46
CA ILE A 119 12.49 -0.04 8.80
C ILE A 119 12.92 0.99 7.78
N LEU A 120 14.21 1.06 7.45
CA LEU A 120 14.74 2.02 6.46
C LEU A 120 14.09 1.81 5.09
N ARG A 121 13.93 0.56 4.66
CA ARG A 121 13.24 0.20 3.42
C ARG A 121 11.77 0.65 3.43
N GLY A 122 11.07 0.46 4.53
CA GLY A 122 9.70 0.94 4.72
C GLY A 122 9.60 2.47 4.69
N LEU A 123 10.55 3.18 5.31
CA LEU A 123 10.64 4.65 5.24
C LEU A 123 10.89 5.13 3.81
N THR A 124 11.84 4.51 3.09
CA THR A 124 12.08 4.80 1.67
C THR A 124 10.81 4.60 0.86
N ALA A 125 10.13 3.46 1.03
CA ALA A 125 8.87 3.16 0.36
C ALA A 125 7.79 4.22 0.65
N ALA A 126 7.66 4.64 1.92
CA ALA A 126 6.71 5.67 2.32
C ALA A 126 6.97 7.02 1.64
N VAL A 127 8.23 7.44 1.57
CA VAL A 127 8.61 8.72 0.96
C VAL A 127 8.36 8.70 -0.55
N VAL A 128 8.89 7.70 -1.26
CA VAL A 128 8.78 7.67 -2.73
C VAL A 128 7.34 7.47 -3.20
N SER A 129 6.55 6.65 -2.51
CA SER A 129 5.13 6.48 -2.79
C SER A 129 4.30 7.68 -2.36
N GLY A 130 4.66 8.35 -1.25
CA GLY A 130 4.00 9.58 -0.80
C GLY A 130 4.17 10.71 -1.82
N ILE A 131 5.36 10.85 -2.41
CA ILE A 131 5.61 11.80 -3.51
C ILE A 131 4.74 11.46 -4.71
N ALA A 132 4.71 10.20 -5.15
CA ALA A 132 3.88 9.77 -6.28
C ALA A 132 2.38 9.97 -6.02
N PHE A 133 1.92 9.66 -4.81
CA PHE A 133 0.55 9.89 -4.37
C PHE A 133 0.20 11.38 -4.34
N TYR A 134 1.11 12.24 -3.89
CA TYR A 134 0.91 13.69 -3.93
C TYR A 134 0.72 14.18 -5.38
N LEU A 135 1.54 13.70 -6.32
CA LEU A 135 1.47 14.07 -7.73
C LEU A 135 0.13 13.68 -8.39
N ILE A 136 -0.48 12.57 -7.96
CA ILE A 136 -1.76 12.09 -8.51
C ILE A 136 -3.00 12.50 -7.70
N SER A 137 -2.84 13.18 -6.57
CA SER A 137 -3.93 13.60 -5.66
C SER A 137 -5.04 14.44 -6.33
N GLY A 138 -4.77 14.96 -7.54
CA GLY A 138 -5.76 15.57 -8.43
C GLY A 138 -6.99 14.70 -8.70
N ILE A 139 -6.87 13.36 -8.65
CA ILE A 139 -7.99 12.44 -8.93
C ILE A 139 -9.16 12.56 -7.94
N TRP A 140 -8.91 13.00 -6.71
CA TRP A 140 -9.98 13.26 -5.71
C TRP A 140 -10.31 14.74 -5.57
N THR A 141 -9.33 15.61 -5.76
CA THR A 141 -9.48 17.05 -5.47
C THR A 141 -10.09 17.84 -6.63
N ARG A 142 -10.03 17.31 -7.87
CA ARG A 142 -10.54 17.99 -9.08
C ARG A 142 -11.29 17.00 -9.98
N PRO A 143 -12.49 16.55 -9.59
CA PRO A 143 -13.25 15.59 -10.39
C PRO A 143 -13.64 16.18 -11.76
N PRO A 144 -13.51 15.42 -12.87
CA PRO A 144 -13.91 15.88 -14.20
C PRO A 144 -15.41 16.20 -14.27
N ARG A 145 -15.76 17.19 -15.11
CA ARG A 145 -17.16 17.47 -15.48
C ARG A 145 -17.67 16.30 -16.33
N GLY A 146 -18.34 15.33 -15.71
CA GLY A 146 -18.79 14.07 -16.35
C GLY A 146 -18.66 12.84 -15.45
N GLY A 147 -18.03 12.97 -14.28
CA GLY A 147 -17.80 11.87 -13.34
C GLY A 147 -16.38 11.30 -13.40
N PRO A 148 -16.06 10.33 -12.54
CA PRO A 148 -14.73 9.74 -12.46
C PRO A 148 -14.35 8.96 -13.74
N ASN A 149 -13.16 9.22 -14.27
CA ASN A 149 -12.56 8.42 -15.34
C ASN A 149 -11.79 7.25 -14.71
N TYR A 150 -12.41 6.07 -14.65
CA TYR A 150 -11.83 4.92 -13.95
C TYR A 150 -10.57 4.36 -14.58
N LEU A 151 -10.37 4.51 -15.89
CA LEU A 151 -9.11 4.14 -16.53
C LEU A 151 -7.97 5.06 -16.08
N TYR A 152 -8.26 6.36 -15.95
CA TYR A 152 -7.32 7.32 -15.39
C TYR A 152 -7.05 7.04 -13.90
N ASN A 153 -8.07 6.75 -13.10
CA ASN A 153 -7.89 6.37 -11.68
C ASN A 153 -7.03 5.11 -11.56
N PHE A 154 -7.25 4.10 -12.39
CA PHE A 154 -6.44 2.89 -12.41
C PHE A 154 -4.96 3.17 -12.67
N ALA A 155 -4.67 3.98 -13.70
CA ALA A 155 -3.31 4.38 -14.02
C ALA A 155 -2.67 5.20 -12.88
N ALA A 156 -3.43 6.14 -12.32
CA ALA A 156 -2.99 6.99 -11.21
C ALA A 156 -2.67 6.19 -9.94
N TRP A 157 -3.57 5.28 -9.54
CA TRP A 157 -3.35 4.39 -8.41
C TRP A 157 -2.15 3.47 -8.62
N SER A 158 -2.04 2.86 -9.79
CA SER A 158 -0.89 2.02 -10.14
C SER A 158 0.42 2.80 -10.04
N PHE A 159 0.44 4.03 -10.56
CA PHE A 159 1.59 4.92 -10.46
C PHE A 159 1.95 5.28 -9.01
N ALA A 160 0.95 5.56 -8.16
CA ALA A 160 1.17 5.91 -6.76
C ALA A 160 1.85 4.78 -5.96
N PHE A 161 1.45 3.53 -6.20
CA PHE A 161 1.96 2.38 -5.44
C PHE A 161 3.27 1.81 -6.00
N LEU A 162 3.52 1.96 -7.30
CA LEU A 162 4.71 1.41 -7.97
C LEU A 162 6.03 1.74 -7.26
N PRO A 163 6.37 3.00 -6.95
CA PRO A 163 7.66 3.30 -6.34
C PRO A 163 7.78 2.76 -4.90
N GLY A 164 6.68 2.67 -4.15
CA GLY A 164 6.66 2.05 -2.83
C GLY A 164 6.97 0.55 -2.92
N PHE A 165 6.31 -0.17 -3.83
CA PHE A 165 6.61 -1.58 -4.08
C PHE A 165 8.01 -1.80 -4.64
N ALA A 166 8.50 -0.89 -5.50
CA ALA A 166 9.86 -0.94 -5.99
C ALA A 166 10.86 -0.84 -4.84
N ALA A 167 10.67 0.08 -3.90
CA ALA A 167 11.52 0.19 -2.72
C ALA A 167 11.47 -1.08 -1.83
N LEU A 168 10.30 -1.73 -1.70
CA LEU A 168 10.18 -2.99 -0.96
C LEU A 168 10.85 -4.19 -1.66
N PHE A 169 10.78 -4.25 -2.99
CA PHE A 169 11.09 -5.47 -3.76
C PHE A 169 12.39 -5.42 -4.57
N LEU A 170 13.02 -4.25 -4.72
CA LEU A 170 14.33 -4.11 -5.35
C LEU A 170 15.44 -4.35 -4.32
N GLU A 171 15.57 -5.59 -3.83
CA GLU A 171 16.76 -6.01 -3.08
C GLU A 171 17.75 -6.77 -3.98
N PRO A 172 19.06 -6.53 -3.85
CA PRO A 172 20.07 -7.47 -4.33
C PRO A 172 19.96 -8.77 -3.53
N PHE A 173 19.78 -9.90 -4.21
CA PHE A 173 19.90 -11.21 -3.60
C PHE A 173 21.33 -11.36 -3.07
N ARG A 174 21.57 -11.16 -1.77
CA ARG A 174 22.75 -11.71 -1.11
C ARG A 174 22.44 -13.18 -0.89
N GLY A 175 22.89 -14.01 -1.82
CA GLY A 175 22.87 -15.45 -1.63
C GLY A 175 23.57 -15.77 -0.33
N SER A 176 22.83 -16.27 0.66
CA SER A 176 23.44 -16.96 1.78
C SER A 176 23.97 -18.27 1.22
N SER A 177 25.22 -18.26 0.78
CA SER A 177 26.06 -19.45 0.78
C SER A 177 26.14 -19.94 2.24
N ARG A 178 25.24 -20.85 2.59
CA ARG A 178 25.38 -21.79 3.70
C ARG A 178 24.87 -23.13 3.23
#